data_AF-A0A078ATN5-F1
#
_entry.id   AF-A0A078ATN5-F1
#
_cell.length_a   1.000
_cell.length_b   1.000
_cell.length_c   1.000
_cell.angle_alpha   90.00
_cell.angle_beta   90.00
_cell.angle_gamma   90.00
#
_symmetry.space_group_name_H-M   'P 1'
#
loop_
_entity.id
_entity.type
_entity.pdbx_description
1 polymer ?
#
loop_
_entity_poly.entity_id
_entity_poly.type
_entity_poly.pdbx_seq_one_letter_code
_entity_poly.pdbx_strand_id
1 'polypeptide(L)'
;MTFWDLRKKSSVEREMAAQRLDCFLSVVYLFPNCLDPNDMDLLAKREKELSKIFKFSGQGFFVSYVLGVCGLYFLRGRGTPYFRNVVKHTILCVGGTFSAAYGGERLAGELYYNKLLIQLSDKYNFTPEEVLDLQRNLNQFYIRKDRESDLARTQ
;
A
#
# COMPACT_ATOMS: atom_id res chain seq x y z
N MET A 1 3.42 -19.13 -2.61
CA MET A 1 4.70 -18.45 -2.88
C MET A 1 5.26 -17.83 -1.60
N THR A 2 6.27 -18.49 -1.06
CA THR A 2 7.00 -18.12 0.17
C THR A 2 8.15 -17.18 -0.18
N PHE A 3 8.54 -16.29 0.73
CA PHE A 3 9.63 -15.31 0.56
C PHE A 3 10.98 -15.95 0.14
N TRP A 4 11.15 -17.24 0.45
CA TRP A 4 12.31 -18.06 0.08
C TRP A 4 12.33 -18.48 -1.42
N ASP A 5 11.18 -18.62 -2.08
CA ASP A 5 11.13 -18.99 -3.51
C ASP A 5 11.54 -17.82 -4.41
N LEU A 6 11.26 -16.59 -3.98
CA LEU A 6 11.64 -15.39 -4.72
C LEU A 6 13.16 -15.25 -4.84
N ARG A 7 13.94 -15.75 -3.86
CA ARG A 7 15.41 -15.67 -3.84
C ARG A 7 16.10 -16.57 -4.88
N LYS A 8 15.39 -17.57 -5.42
CA LYS A 8 15.91 -18.54 -6.41
C LYS A 8 15.62 -18.19 -7.87
N LYS A 9 14.77 -17.21 -8.15
CA LYS A 9 14.51 -16.75 -9.52
C LYS A 9 15.71 -15.98 -10.08
N SER A 10 16.00 -16.18 -11.38
CA SER A 10 17.05 -15.44 -12.06
C SER A 10 16.75 -13.93 -12.02
N SER A 11 17.78 -13.08 -12.01
CA SER A 11 17.62 -11.62 -12.06
C SER A 11 16.73 -11.17 -13.21
N VAL A 12 16.84 -11.87 -14.35
CA VAL A 12 16.07 -11.62 -15.58
C VAL A 12 14.57 -11.86 -15.37
N GLU A 13 14.16 -12.93 -14.70
CA GLU A 13 12.74 -13.19 -14.41
C GLU A 13 12.12 -12.14 -13.48
N ARG A 14 12.93 -11.57 -12.57
CA ARG A 14 12.49 -10.48 -11.70
C ARG A 14 12.31 -9.18 -12.46
N GLU A 15 13.23 -8.88 -13.37
CA GLU A 15 13.15 -7.69 -14.23
C GLU A 15 11.92 -7.75 -15.16
N MET A 16 11.66 -8.89 -15.80
CA MET A 16 10.46 -9.06 -16.63
C MET A 16 9.16 -8.93 -15.80
N ALA A 17 9.12 -9.52 -14.60
CA ALA A 17 7.94 -9.39 -13.74
C ALA A 17 7.73 -7.95 -13.25
N ALA A 18 8.82 -7.24 -12.92
CA ALA A 18 8.74 -5.83 -12.55
C ALA A 18 8.26 -4.96 -13.72
N GLN A 19 8.77 -5.21 -14.93
CA GLN A 19 8.34 -4.50 -16.13
C GLN A 19 6.86 -4.72 -16.45
N ARG A 20 6.35 -5.95 -16.30
CA ARG A 20 4.92 -6.26 -16.46
C ARG A 20 4.06 -5.54 -15.43
N LEU A 21 4.52 -5.49 -14.18
CA LEU A 21 3.81 -4.79 -13.11
C LEU A 21 3.77 -3.29 -13.36
N ASP A 22 4.86 -2.70 -13.86
CA ASP A 22 4.93 -1.29 -14.23
C ASP A 22 3.99 -0.97 -15.41
N CYS A 23 3.98 -1.83 -16.44
CA CYS A 23 3.03 -1.75 -17.55
C CYS A 23 1.58 -1.82 -17.05
N PHE A 24 1.26 -2.77 -16.17
CA PHE A 24 -0.07 -2.92 -15.57
C PHE A 24 -0.48 -1.66 -14.78
N LEU A 25 0.40 -1.13 -13.92
CA LEU A 25 0.11 0.08 -13.14
C LEU A 25 -0.15 1.29 -14.04
N SER A 26 0.59 1.44 -15.13
CA SER A 26 0.36 2.51 -16.09
C SER A 26 -1.02 2.42 -16.76
N VAL A 27 -1.47 1.20 -17.09
CA VAL A 27 -2.80 0.97 -17.68
C VAL A 27 -3.91 1.21 -16.65
N VAL A 28 -3.75 0.77 -15.41
CA VAL A 28 -4.70 1.06 -14.32
C VAL A 28 -4.92 2.57 -14.16
N TYR A 29 -3.85 3.36 -14.27
CA TYR A 29 -3.92 4.81 -14.08
C TYR A 29 -4.45 5.57 -15.31
N LEU A 30 -4.07 5.15 -16.52
CA LEU A 30 -4.43 5.84 -17.77
C LEU A 30 -5.78 5.36 -18.33
N PHE A 31 -6.11 4.08 -18.17
CA PHE A 31 -7.26 3.41 -18.77
C PHE A 31 -7.92 2.43 -17.79
N PRO A 32 -8.59 2.92 -16.73
CA PRO A 32 -9.29 2.05 -15.79
C PRO A 32 -10.42 1.23 -16.44
N ASN A 33 -10.93 1.69 -17.60
CA ASN A 33 -11.99 1.02 -18.36
C ASN A 33 -11.52 -0.25 -19.10
N CYS A 34 -10.22 -0.49 -19.20
CA CYS A 34 -9.67 -1.71 -19.82
C CYS A 34 -9.64 -2.90 -18.85
N LEU A 35 -9.98 -2.69 -17.58
CA LEU A 35 -9.98 -3.69 -16.54
C LEU A 35 -11.41 -4.09 -16.18
N ASP A 36 -11.59 -5.33 -15.71
CA ASP A 36 -12.89 -5.75 -15.22
C ASP A 36 -13.27 -4.88 -14.01
N PRO A 37 -14.50 -4.36 -13.95
CA PRO A 37 -14.94 -3.51 -12.84
C PRO A 37 -14.82 -4.22 -11.48
N ASN A 38 -14.98 -5.55 -11.47
CA ASN A 38 -14.82 -6.38 -10.27
C ASN A 38 -13.38 -6.35 -9.73
N ASP A 39 -12.37 -6.34 -10.60
CA ASP A 39 -10.96 -6.34 -10.19
C ASP A 39 -10.53 -4.93 -9.71
N MET A 40 -11.10 -3.89 -10.33
CA MET A 40 -10.95 -2.51 -9.88
C MET A 40 -11.57 -2.27 -8.50
N ASP A 41 -12.76 -2.81 -8.25
CA ASP A 41 -13.40 -2.75 -6.93
C ASP A 41 -12.58 -3.49 -5.87
N LEU A 42 -11.93 -4.59 -6.26
CA LEU A 42 -11.08 -5.37 -5.37
C LEU A 42 -9.82 -4.57 -4.97
N LEU A 43 -9.18 -3.88 -5.92
CA LEU A 43 -8.07 -2.96 -5.64
C LEU A 43 -8.51 -1.80 -4.74
N ALA A 44 -9.63 -1.14 -5.07
CA ALA A 44 -10.15 -0.01 -4.31
C ALA A 44 -10.55 -0.40 -2.87
N LYS A 45 -11.13 -1.59 -2.69
CA LYS A 45 -11.46 -2.13 -1.36
C LYS A 45 -10.19 -2.34 -0.54
N ARG A 46 -9.11 -2.84 -1.16
CA ARG A 46 -7.82 -3.02 -0.48
C ARG A 46 -7.14 -1.71 -0.10
N GLU A 47 -7.16 -0.69 -0.96
CA GLU A 47 -6.66 0.63 -0.58
C GLU A 47 -7.41 1.22 0.62
N LYS A 48 -8.74 1.07 0.66
CA LYS A 48 -9.57 1.50 1.80
C LYS A 48 -9.21 0.75 3.09
N GLU A 49 -8.99 -0.57 3.01
CA GLU A 49 -8.55 -1.38 4.14
C GLU A 49 -7.15 -0.95 4.63
N LEU A 50 -6.20 -0.72 3.72
CA LEU A 50 -4.86 -0.26 4.05
C LEU A 50 -4.90 1.10 4.77
N SER A 51 -5.66 2.06 4.24
CA SER A 51 -5.85 3.38 4.84
C SER A 51 -6.50 3.29 6.24
N LYS A 52 -7.45 2.36 6.42
CA LYS A 52 -8.09 2.12 7.72
C LYS A 52 -7.11 1.56 8.74
N ILE A 53 -6.26 0.61 8.35
CA ILE A 53 -5.19 0.07 9.20
C ILE A 53 -4.23 1.19 9.63
N PHE A 54 -3.81 2.06 8.70
CA PHE A 54 -2.96 3.22 9.00
C PHE A 54 -3.60 4.21 9.99
N LYS A 55 -4.91 4.49 9.85
CA LYS A 55 -5.62 5.37 10.77
C LYS A 55 -5.76 4.75 12.16
N PHE A 56 -6.17 3.49 12.23
CA PHE A 56 -6.33 2.76 13.50
C PHE A 56 -5.00 2.59 14.23
N SER A 57 -3.91 2.37 13.50
CA SER A 57 -2.60 2.19 14.11
C SER A 57 -1.99 3.48 14.65
N GLY A 58 -2.14 4.59 13.91
CA GLY A 58 -1.74 5.91 14.39
C GLY A 58 -2.49 6.29 15.67
N GLN A 59 -3.80 6.01 15.72
CA GLN A 59 -4.62 6.24 16.91
C GLN A 59 -4.25 5.29 18.07
N GLY A 60 -4.04 4.00 17.80
CA GLY A 60 -3.67 3.02 18.81
C GLY A 60 -2.30 3.29 19.45
N PHE A 61 -1.32 3.72 18.66
CA PHE A 61 -0.03 4.15 19.17
C PHE A 61 -0.17 5.38 20.06
N PHE A 62 -0.96 6.37 19.64
CA PHE A 62 -1.18 7.58 20.42
C PHE A 62 -1.90 7.28 21.75
N VAL A 63 -2.95 6.46 21.73
CA VAL A 63 -3.69 6.07 22.96
C VAL A 63 -2.82 5.27 23.91
N SER A 64 -2.07 4.27 23.42
CA SER A 64 -1.18 3.49 24.26
C SER A 64 -0.05 4.33 24.87
N TYR A 65 0.49 5.29 24.12
CA TYR A 65 1.49 6.22 24.60
C TYR A 65 0.94 7.14 25.71
N VAL A 66 -0.23 7.75 25.50
CA VAL A 66 -0.89 8.60 26.49
C VAL A 66 -1.20 7.81 27.76
N LEU A 67 -1.75 6.59 27.65
CA LEU A 67 -2.00 5.72 28.78
C LEU A 67 -0.71 5.35 29.54
N GLY A 68 0.38 5.09 28.81
CA GLY A 68 1.70 4.83 29.41
C GLY A 68 2.23 6.03 30.19
N VAL A 69 2.10 7.25 29.65
CA VAL A 69 2.52 8.50 30.31
C VAL A 69 1.64 8.82 31.52
N CYS A 70 0.32 8.70 31.39
CA CYS A 70 -0.63 8.87 32.50
C CYS A 70 -0.38 7.88 33.63
N GLY A 71 -0.17 6.59 33.30
CA GLY A 71 0.18 5.56 34.28
C GLY A 71 1.48 5.89 35.01
N LEU A 72 2.51 6.35 34.28
CA LEU A 72 3.79 6.74 34.87
C LEU A 72 3.64 7.96 35.80
N TYR A 73 2.84 8.96 35.45
CA TYR A 73 2.64 10.15 36.25
C TYR A 73 1.83 9.85 37.53
N PHE A 74 0.77 9.03 37.43
CA PHE A 74 -0.06 8.65 38.57
C PHE A 74 0.71 7.81 39.60
N LEU A 75 1.58 6.91 39.13
CA LEU A 75 2.39 6.04 39.99
C LEU A 75 3.60 6.74 40.60
N ARG A 76 4.12 7.79 39.94
CA ARG A 76 5.22 8.60 40.46
C ARG A 76 4.86 9.40 41.72
N GLY A 77 3.56 9.65 41.95
CA GLY A 77 3.07 10.31 43.16
C GLY A 77 2.83 9.40 44.37
N ARG A 78 2.80 8.06 44.22
CA ARG A 78 2.35 7.13 45.30
C ARG A 78 3.10 5.79 45.44
N GLY A 79 4.06 5.42 44.57
CA GLY A 79 4.59 4.04 44.49
C GLY A 79 6.00 3.79 45.06
N THR A 80 6.18 2.65 45.73
CA THR A 80 7.47 2.09 46.22
C THR A 80 8.41 1.69 45.05
N PRO A 81 9.75 1.64 45.25
CA PRO A 81 10.74 1.48 44.18
C PRO A 81 10.59 0.19 43.35
N TYR A 82 10.08 -0.90 43.93
CA TYR A 82 9.81 -2.16 43.22
C TYR A 82 8.69 -2.03 42.19
N PHE A 83 7.64 -1.27 42.52
CA PHE A 83 6.49 -1.07 41.64
C PHE A 83 6.89 -0.30 40.36
N ARG A 84 7.88 0.58 40.48
CA ARG A 84 8.43 1.36 39.35
C ARG A 84 9.10 0.46 38.30
N ASN A 85 9.74 -0.63 38.70
CA ASN A 85 10.36 -1.58 37.76
C ASN A 85 9.32 -2.46 37.09
N VAL A 86 8.32 -2.95 37.82
CA VAL A 86 7.20 -3.73 37.26
C VAL A 86 6.50 -2.91 36.17
N VAL A 87 6.15 -1.66 36.47
CA VAL A 87 5.43 -0.77 35.55
C VAL A 87 6.24 -0.47 34.29
N LYS A 88 7.56 -0.24 34.44
CA LYS A 88 8.45 -0.08 33.28
C LYS A 88 8.41 -1.32 32.39
N HIS A 89 8.56 -2.51 32.96
CA HIS A 89 8.54 -3.76 32.20
C HIS A 89 7.17 -4.04 31.57
N THR A 90 6.07 -3.73 32.25
CA THR A 90 4.72 -3.88 31.67
C THR A 90 4.51 -2.94 30.49
N ILE A 91 4.92 -1.66 30.60
CA ILE A 91 4.82 -0.70 29.50
C ILE A 91 5.70 -1.11 28.33
N LEU A 92 6.94 -1.55 28.58
CA LEU A 92 7.87 -2.01 27.54
C LEU A 92 7.39 -3.31 26.88
N CYS A 93 6.82 -4.22 27.67
CA CYS A 93 6.26 -5.48 27.16
C CYS A 93 5.01 -5.20 26.33
N VAL A 94 4.01 -4.47 26.84
CA VAL A 94 2.78 -4.16 26.10
C VAL A 94 3.08 -3.31 24.87
N GLY A 95 3.88 -2.25 25.01
CA GLY A 95 4.27 -1.39 23.89
C GLY A 95 5.12 -2.11 22.84
N GLY A 96 6.08 -2.93 23.28
CA GLY A 96 6.92 -3.74 22.40
C GLY A 96 6.12 -4.80 21.65
N THR A 97 5.23 -5.52 22.33
CA THR A 97 4.39 -6.55 21.72
C THR A 97 3.39 -5.94 20.75
N PHE A 98 2.78 -4.79 21.10
CA PHE A 98 1.89 -4.05 20.20
C PHE A 98 2.63 -3.54 18.95
N SER A 99 3.82 -2.96 19.12
CA SER A 99 4.63 -2.45 18.00
C SER A 99 5.12 -3.59 17.09
N ALA A 100 5.52 -4.72 17.67
CA ALA A 100 5.94 -5.90 16.92
C ALA A 100 4.78 -6.56 16.17
N ALA A 101 3.62 -6.72 16.82
CA ALA A 101 2.40 -7.21 16.18
C ALA A 101 1.96 -6.27 15.04
N TYR A 102 2.00 -4.97 15.27
CA TYR A 102 1.68 -3.96 14.27
C TYR A 102 2.63 -3.99 13.06
N GLY A 103 3.94 -4.07 13.31
CA GLY A 103 4.93 -4.23 12.25
C GLY A 103 4.70 -5.52 11.44
N GLY A 104 4.34 -6.61 12.13
CA GLY A 104 4.01 -7.89 11.51
C GLY A 104 2.76 -7.82 10.63
N GLU A 105 1.68 -7.21 11.10
CA GLU A 105 0.44 -7.02 10.33
C GLU A 105 0.67 -6.14 9.10
N ARG A 106 1.44 -5.05 9.25
CA ARG A 106 1.79 -4.17 8.14
C ARG A 106 2.59 -4.90 7.07
N LEU A 107 3.64 -5.62 7.48
CA LEU A 107 4.47 -6.39 6.54
C LEU A 107 3.66 -7.50 5.87
N ALA A 108 2.80 -8.20 6.61
CA ALA A 108 1.92 -9.22 6.03
C ALA A 108 0.92 -8.62 5.02
N GLY A 109 0.38 -7.45 5.32
CA GLY A 109 -0.53 -6.71 4.43
C GLY A 109 0.15 -6.24 3.15
N GLU A 110 1.34 -5.64 3.25
CA GLU A 110 2.14 -5.21 2.08
C GLU A 110 2.55 -6.41 1.22
N LEU A 111 2.96 -7.53 1.83
CA LEU A 111 3.29 -8.76 1.11
C LEU A 111 2.08 -9.38 0.39
N TYR A 112 0.91 -9.35 1.02
CA TYR A 112 -0.33 -9.83 0.41
C TYR A 112 -0.77 -8.93 -0.75
N TYR A 113 -0.67 -7.61 -0.59
CA TYR A 113 -0.97 -6.64 -1.65
C TYR A 113 -0.06 -6.84 -2.85
N ASN A 114 1.25 -7.00 -2.63
CA ASN A 114 2.20 -7.28 -3.70
C ASN A 114 1.87 -8.59 -4.44
N LYS A 115 1.45 -9.64 -3.72
CA LYS A 115 1.00 -10.89 -4.35
C LYS A 115 -0.24 -10.68 -5.22
N LEU A 116 -1.19 -9.88 -4.76
CA LEU A 116 -2.42 -9.58 -5.47
C LEU A 116 -2.14 -8.77 -6.75
N LEU A 117 -1.28 -7.75 -6.67
CA LEU A 117 -0.84 -6.99 -7.84
C LEU A 117 -0.14 -7.86 -8.87
N ILE A 118 0.75 -8.77 -8.43
CA ILE A 118 1.42 -9.72 -9.34
C ILE A 118 0.39 -10.65 -10.02
N GLN A 119 -0.59 -11.17 -9.27
CA GLN A 119 -1.64 -12.02 -9.83
C GLN A 119 -2.49 -11.29 -10.87
N LEU A 120 -2.85 -10.03 -10.61
CA LEU A 120 -3.57 -9.22 -11.58
C LEU A 120 -2.71 -8.85 -12.79
N SER A 121 -1.42 -8.54 -12.59
CA SER A 121 -0.52 -8.29 -13.71
C SER A 121 -0.32 -9.52 -14.59
N ASP A 122 -0.28 -10.71 -13.99
CA ASP A 122 -0.21 -11.97 -14.73
C ASP A 122 -1.53 -12.29 -15.45
N LYS A 123 -2.69 -11.89 -14.89
CA LYS A 123 -4.01 -12.08 -15.52
C LYS A 123 -4.16 -11.26 -16.79
N TYR A 124 -3.80 -9.97 -16.75
CA TYR A 124 -3.98 -9.06 -17.88
C TYR A 124 -2.80 -9.05 -18.85
N ASN A 125 -1.60 -9.40 -18.38
CA ASN A 125 -0.37 -9.62 -19.17
C ASN A 125 -0.18 -8.65 -20.35
N PHE A 126 -0.34 -7.35 -20.10
CA PHE A 126 -0.15 -6.31 -21.11
C PHE A 126 1.29 -6.31 -21.62
N THR A 127 1.44 -6.27 -22.94
CA THR A 127 2.75 -6.09 -23.57
C THR A 127 3.15 -4.62 -23.54
N PRO A 128 4.45 -4.31 -23.46
CA PRO A 128 4.91 -2.92 -23.50
C PRO A 128 4.51 -2.20 -24.80
N GLU A 129 4.32 -2.93 -25.90
CA GLU A 129 3.86 -2.38 -27.18
C GLU A 129 2.41 -1.89 -27.11
N GLU A 130 1.50 -2.68 -26.53
CA GLU A 130 0.10 -2.30 -26.36
C GLU A 130 -0.04 -1.05 -25.47
N VAL A 131 0.76 -0.95 -24.41
CA VAL A 131 0.76 0.21 -23.51
C VAL A 131 1.25 1.46 -24.24
N LEU A 132 2.31 1.35 -25.04
CA LEU A 132 2.83 2.47 -25.82
C LEU A 132 1.83 2.94 -26.90
N ASP A 133 1.15 2.02 -27.56
CA ASP A 133 0.15 2.37 -28.57
C ASP A 133 -1.10 3.00 -27.93
N LEU A 134 -1.53 2.52 -26.76
CA LEU A 134 -2.56 3.16 -25.96
C LEU A 134 -2.16 4.60 -25.56
N GLN A 135 -0.94 4.81 -25.08
CA GLN A 135 -0.43 6.15 -24.77
C GLN A 135 -0.37 7.07 -26.00
N ARG A 136 0.06 6.56 -27.15
CA ARG A 136 0.07 7.30 -28.42
C ARG A 136 -1.35 7.70 -28.84
N ASN A 137 -2.32 6.79 -28.76
CA ASN A 137 -3.71 7.06 -29.07
C ASN A 137 -4.31 8.14 -28.14
N LEU A 138 -3.97 8.10 -26.85
CA LEU A 138 -4.42 9.09 -25.87
C LEU A 138 -3.83 10.49 -26.16
N ASN A 139 -2.54 10.56 -26.46
CA ASN A 139 -1.90 11.82 -26.86
C ASN A 139 -2.50 12.38 -28.16
N GLN A 140 -2.79 11.53 -29.14
CA GLN A 140 -3.48 11.95 -30.36
C GLN A 140 -4.89 12.49 -30.07
N PHE A 141 -5.63 11.86 -29.15
CA PHE A 141 -6.94 12.34 -28.73
C PHE A 141 -6.87 13.73 -28.09
N TYR A 142 -5.92 13.95 -27.17
CA TYR A 142 -5.74 15.28 -26.56
C TYR A 142 -5.36 16.35 -27.57
N ILE A 143 -4.46 16.06 -28.52
CA ILE A 143 -4.08 17.00 -29.58
C ILE A 143 -5.28 17.38 -30.45
N ARG A 144 -6.14 16.41 -30.80
CA ARG A 144 -7.37 16.68 -31.57
C ARG A 144 -8.33 17.56 -30.78
N LYS A 145 -8.53 17.25 -29.50
CA LYS A 145 -9.42 18.02 -28.62
C LYS A 145 -8.93 19.45 -28.39
N ASP A 146 -7.63 19.66 -28.24
CA ASP A 146 -7.05 21.01 -28.14
C ASP A 146 -7.32 21.82 -29.41
N ARG A 147 -7.08 21.21 -30.58
CA ARG A 147 -7.35 21.84 -31.88
C ARG A 147 -8.84 22.18 -32.07
N GLU A 148 -9.75 21.30 -31.67
CA GLU A 148 -11.19 21.58 -31.68
C GLU A 148 -11.57 22.74 -30.76
N SER A 149 -10.94 22.83 -29.59
CA SER A 149 -11.17 23.92 -28.64
C SER A 149 -10.68 25.27 -29.14
N ASP A 150 -9.56 25.30 -29.88
CA ASP A 150 -9.03 26.51 -30.50
C ASP A 150 -9.91 26.98 -31.67
N LEU A 151 -10.45 26.04 -32.45
CA LEU A 151 -11.42 26.35 -33.52
C LEU A 151 -12.73 26.90 -32.95
N ALA A 152 -13.20 26.37 -31.81
CA ALA A 152 -14.40 26.87 -31.14
C ALA A 152 -14.21 28.25 -30.48
N ARG A 153 -12.97 28.66 -30.17
CA ARG A 153 -12.66 30.00 -29.63
C ARG A 153 -12.53 31.08 -30.70
N THR A 154 -12.33 30.69 -31.95
CA THR A 154 -12.15 31.61 -33.09
C THR A 154 -13.44 31.85 -33.88
N GLN A 155 -14.49 31.09 -33.61
CA GLN A 155 -15.87 31.34 -34.06
C GLN A 155 -16.66 32.16 -33.04
#